data_AF-A0A355FM31-F1
#
_entry.id   AF-A0A355FM31-F1
#
_cell.length_a   1.000
_cell.length_b   1.000
_cell.length_c   1.000
_cell.angle_alpha   90.00
_cell.angle_beta   90.00
_cell.angle_gamma   90.00
#
_symmetry.space_group_name_H-M   'P 1'
#
loop_
_entity.id
_entity.type
_entity.pdbx_description
1 polymer ?
#
loop_
_entity_poly.entity_id
_entity_poly.type
_entity_poly.pdbx_seq_one_letter_code
_entity_poly.pdbx_strand_id
1 'polypeptide(L)'
;MIYHWEGKDAVAPIAAAIHLGYFPPSVKTGKELAFLLRQQLPFRKGVGQREVGTILQLGQGRKGETVFILAVGRKPDLVLKTINKMLPLLDEDPTNYLFINCKAYLNRNNPMEVKARPRLCGWYNAIGQLVDQVQRNL
;
A
#
# COMPACT_ATOMS: atom_id res chain seq x y z
N MET A 1 -3.75 1.47 10.46
CA MET A 1 -3.25 0.56 9.39
C MET A 1 -2.17 1.23 8.57
N ILE A 2 -1.05 0.54 8.33
CA ILE A 2 0.11 1.12 7.64
C ILE A 2 0.47 0.24 6.43
N TYR A 3 0.16 0.71 5.23
CA TYR A 3 0.61 0.06 3.99
C TYR A 3 2.06 0.42 3.71
N HIS A 4 2.94 -0.59 3.59
CA HIS A 4 4.36 -0.34 3.39
C HIS A 4 4.94 -1.06 2.17
N TRP A 5 5.92 -0.41 1.54
CA TRP A 5 6.58 -0.87 0.31
C TRP A 5 7.96 -0.21 0.14
N GLU A 6 8.68 -0.56 -0.93
CA GLU A 6 10.04 -0.07 -1.17
C GLU A 6 10.13 1.45 -1.43
N GLY A 7 9.02 2.09 -1.84
CA GLY A 7 8.98 3.54 -2.09
C GLY A 7 9.29 3.96 -3.54
N LYS A 8 9.49 3.03 -4.47
CA LYS A 8 9.86 3.31 -5.89
C LYS A 8 8.68 3.38 -6.88
N ASP A 9 7.47 3.13 -6.40
CA ASP A 9 6.25 3.05 -7.21
C ASP A 9 5.01 3.47 -6.40
N ALA A 10 3.82 3.34 -7.00
CA ALA A 10 2.54 3.71 -6.41
C ALA A 10 1.83 2.56 -5.68
N VAL A 11 2.49 1.43 -5.37
CA VAL A 11 1.79 0.24 -4.85
C VAL A 11 1.01 0.55 -3.57
N ALA A 12 1.66 1.09 -2.53
CA ALA A 12 0.96 1.43 -1.30
C ALA A 12 0.05 2.67 -1.43
N PRO A 13 0.41 3.74 -2.17
CA PRO A 13 -0.51 4.84 -2.45
C PRO A 13 -1.82 4.38 -3.11
N ILE A 14 -1.77 3.45 -4.07
CA ILE A 14 -2.97 2.89 -4.70
C ILE A 14 -3.74 2.01 -3.70
N ALA A 15 -3.05 1.16 -2.92
CA ALA A 15 -3.69 0.35 -1.89
C ALA A 15 -4.47 1.24 -0.90
N ALA A 16 -3.86 2.32 -0.44
CA ALA A 16 -4.51 3.27 0.43
C ALA A 16 -5.67 4.02 -0.24
N ALA A 17 -5.53 4.43 -1.49
CA ALA A 17 -6.61 5.09 -2.24
C ALA A 17 -7.83 4.17 -2.44
N ILE A 18 -7.60 2.89 -2.70
CA ILE A 18 -8.66 1.87 -2.77
C ILE A 18 -9.29 1.69 -1.39
N HIS A 19 -8.46 1.55 -0.35
CA HIS A 19 -8.93 1.37 1.03
C HIS A 19 -9.84 2.52 1.48
N LEU A 20 -9.43 3.76 1.20
CA LEU A 20 -10.17 4.97 1.52
C LEU A 20 -11.42 5.17 0.63
N GLY A 21 -11.63 4.31 -0.38
CA GLY A 21 -12.78 4.35 -1.27
C GLY A 21 -12.71 5.40 -2.38
N TYR A 22 -11.55 6.02 -2.60
CA TYR A 22 -11.34 6.93 -3.72
C TYR A 22 -11.24 6.19 -5.06
N PHE A 23 -10.71 4.97 -5.03
CA PHE A 23 -10.43 4.16 -6.21
C PHE A 23 -11.17 2.81 -6.10
N PRO A 24 -11.71 2.26 -7.20
CA PRO A 24 -12.37 0.96 -7.16
C PRO A 24 -11.35 -0.17 -6.93
N PRO A 25 -11.72 -1.26 -6.25
CA PRO A 25 -10.80 -2.39 -6.00
C PRO A 25 -10.47 -3.18 -7.28
N SER A 26 -11.22 -3.01 -8.36
CA SER A 26 -10.91 -3.67 -9.63
C SER A 26 -11.30 -2.82 -10.83
N VAL A 27 -10.61 -3.07 -11.94
CA VAL A 27 -10.90 -2.53 -13.27
C VAL A 27 -11.00 -3.67 -14.27
N LYS A 28 -11.85 -3.50 -15.28
CA LYS A 28 -12.07 -4.47 -16.35
C LYS A 28 -11.25 -4.13 -17.59
N THR A 29 -11.04 -2.84 -17.84
CA THR A 29 -10.41 -2.37 -19.08
C THR A 29 -9.17 -1.51 -18.82
N GLY A 30 -8.23 -1.52 -19.78
CA GLY A 30 -7.06 -0.63 -19.73
C GLY A 30 -7.44 0.85 -19.81
N LYS A 31 -8.59 1.20 -20.40
CA LYS A 31 -9.11 2.57 -20.46
C LYS A 31 -9.57 3.06 -19.08
N GLU A 32 -10.30 2.23 -18.33
CA GLU A 32 -10.67 2.51 -16.94
C GLU A 32 -9.42 2.74 -16.10
N LEU A 33 -8.43 1.85 -16.20
CA LEU A 33 -7.18 2.00 -15.47
C LEU A 33 -6.44 3.28 -15.85
N ALA A 34 -6.32 3.58 -17.14
CA ALA A 34 -5.66 4.79 -17.60
C ALA A 34 -6.37 6.05 -17.09
N PHE A 35 -7.70 6.05 -17.04
CA PHE A 35 -8.48 7.14 -16.47
C PHE A 35 -8.19 7.34 -14.97
N LEU A 36 -8.22 6.26 -14.18
CA LEU A 36 -7.90 6.31 -12.75
C LEU A 36 -6.47 6.81 -12.51
N LEU A 37 -5.49 6.25 -13.23
CA LEU A 37 -4.09 6.61 -13.08
C LEU A 37 -3.78 8.04 -13.55
N ARG A 38 -4.62 8.66 -14.40
CA ARG A 38 -4.48 10.07 -14.78
C ARG A 38 -4.83 11.03 -13.65
N GLN A 39 -5.56 10.58 -12.64
CA GLN A 39 -5.81 11.41 -11.47
C GLN A 39 -4.49 11.69 -10.74
N GLN A 40 -4.38 12.88 -10.12
CA GLN A 40 -3.17 13.32 -9.44
C GLN A 40 -3.00 12.61 -8.09
N LEU A 41 -2.77 11.30 -8.13
CA LEU A 41 -2.49 10.52 -6.93
C LEU A 41 -1.14 10.96 -6.34
N PRO A 42 -1.09 11.38 -5.06
CA PRO A 42 0.17 11.64 -4.38
C PRO A 42 1.09 10.42 -4.43
N PHE A 43 2.40 10.67 -4.55
CA PHE A 43 3.44 9.61 -4.54
C PHE A 43 3.32 8.56 -5.66
N ARG A 44 2.63 8.88 -6.76
CA ARG A 44 2.50 7.96 -7.92
C ARG A 44 3.85 7.50 -8.49
N LYS A 45 4.89 8.34 -8.42
CA LYS A 45 6.25 8.02 -8.87
C LYS A 45 7.13 7.45 -7.75
N GLY A 46 6.53 7.06 -6.63
CA GLY A 46 7.22 6.76 -5.39
C GLY A 46 7.46 8.01 -4.55
N VAL A 47 8.32 7.85 -3.54
CA VAL A 47 8.72 8.91 -2.62
C VAL A 47 10.16 9.33 -2.89
N GLY A 48 10.53 10.55 -2.53
CA GLY A 48 11.93 10.97 -2.57
C GLY A 48 12.75 10.26 -1.48
N GLN A 49 14.08 10.40 -1.55
CA GLN A 49 14.98 9.75 -0.58
C GLN A 49 14.78 10.27 0.84
N ARG A 50 14.32 11.52 1.00
CA ARG A 50 14.13 12.14 2.32
C ARG A 50 12.86 11.64 3.03
N GLU A 51 11.92 11.12 2.27
CA GLU A 51 10.64 10.63 2.76
C GLU A 51 10.67 9.11 3.07
N VAL A 52 11.78 8.43 2.77
CA VAL A 52 11.98 7.02 3.17
C VAL A 52 12.11 6.95 4.69
N GLY A 53 11.32 6.07 5.31
CA GLY A 53 11.23 5.93 6.77
C GLY A 53 10.16 6.80 7.42
N THR A 54 9.49 7.66 6.66
CA THR A 54 8.40 8.52 7.16
C THR A 54 7.06 7.82 7.05
N ILE A 55 6.31 7.77 8.16
CA ILE A 55 4.91 7.34 8.18
C ILE A 55 4.05 8.55 7.80
N LEU A 56 3.28 8.43 6.72
CA LEU A 56 2.40 9.49 6.23
C LEU A 56 0.95 9.07 6.41
N GLN A 57 0.17 9.88 7.11
CA GLN A 57 -1.28 9.69 7.22
C GLN A 57 -1.97 10.14 5.94
N LEU A 58 -2.89 9.32 5.43
CA LEU A 58 -3.64 9.62 4.22
C LEU A 58 -5.13 9.89 4.48
N GLY A 59 -5.70 9.32 5.54
CA GLY A 59 -7.11 9.55 5.88
C GLY A 59 -7.67 8.52 6.84
N GLN A 60 -8.99 8.49 6.97
CA GLN A 60 -9.75 7.50 7.73
C GLN A 60 -10.57 6.62 6.79
N GLY A 61 -10.51 5.31 7.01
CA GLY A 61 -11.31 4.31 6.32
C GLY A 61 -12.75 4.28 6.81
N ARG A 62 -13.58 3.44 6.17
CA ARG A 62 -15.03 3.38 6.43
C ARG A 62 -15.37 2.81 7.81
N LYS A 63 -14.48 2.05 8.44
CA LYS A 63 -14.66 1.49 9.78
C LYS A 63 -14.01 2.36 10.87
N GLY A 64 -13.54 3.58 10.52
CA GLY A 64 -12.87 4.51 11.43
C GLY A 64 -11.37 4.25 11.61
N GLU A 65 -10.83 3.24 10.90
CA GLU A 65 -9.40 2.93 10.88
C GLU A 65 -8.60 4.05 10.21
N THR A 66 -7.53 4.51 10.83
CA THR A 66 -6.64 5.49 10.19
C THR A 66 -5.69 4.78 9.22
N VAL A 67 -5.61 5.27 7.98
CA VAL A 67 -4.80 4.69 6.90
C VAL A 67 -3.55 5.52 6.71
N PHE A 68 -2.40 4.83 6.78
CA PHE A 68 -1.08 5.40 6.59
C PHE A 68 -0.33 4.66 5.48
N ILE A 69 0.69 5.31 4.95
CA ILE A 69 1.69 4.72 4.06
C ILE A 69 3.09 4.89 4.65
N LEU A 70 3.97 3.91 4.39
CA LEU A 70 5.36 3.93 4.82
C LEU A 70 6.28 3.37 3.73
N ALA A 71 7.14 4.23 3.18
CA ALA A 71 8.21 3.78 2.30
C ALA A 71 9.40 3.28 3.15
N VAL A 72 9.70 1.99 3.10
CA VAL A 72 10.74 1.36 3.95
C VAL A 72 12.09 1.20 3.26
N GLY A 73 12.18 1.54 1.97
CA GLY A 73 13.42 1.43 1.20
C GLY A 73 13.92 -0.01 1.05
N ARG A 74 15.25 -0.17 0.94
CA ARG A 74 15.89 -1.47 0.66
C ARG A 74 16.03 -2.40 1.88
N LYS A 75 15.86 -1.87 3.09
CA LYS A 75 16.04 -2.62 4.35
C LYS A 75 14.74 -2.57 5.17
N PRO A 76 13.66 -3.21 4.70
CA PRO A 76 12.35 -3.16 5.35
C PRO A 76 12.40 -3.58 6.82
N ASP A 77 13.08 -4.68 7.12
CA ASP A 77 13.13 -5.24 8.46
C ASP A 77 13.80 -4.31 9.46
N LEU A 78 14.81 -3.56 9.03
CA LEU A 78 15.49 -2.58 9.89
C LEU A 78 14.55 -1.43 10.24
N VAL A 79 13.82 -0.89 9.26
CA VAL A 79 12.87 0.20 9.48
C VAL A 79 11.74 -0.25 10.41
N LEU A 80 11.11 -1.38 10.12
CA LEU A 80 10.00 -1.90 10.92
C LEU A 80 10.43 -2.27 12.35
N LYS A 81 11.61 -2.89 12.51
CA LYS A 81 12.16 -3.21 13.83
C LYS A 81 12.46 -1.95 14.64
N THR A 82 12.98 -0.91 14.00
CA THR A 82 13.23 0.38 14.66
C THR A 82 11.92 1.01 15.10
N ILE A 83 10.90 1.08 14.23
CA ILE A 83 9.58 1.63 14.59
C ILE A 83 8.99 0.85 15.77
N ASN A 84 8.92 -0.47 15.70
CA ASN A 84 8.37 -1.30 16.77
C ASN A 84 9.10 -1.15 18.11
N LYS A 85 10.41 -0.84 18.09
CA LYS A 85 11.18 -0.56 19.31
C LYS A 85 10.98 0.86 19.83
N MET A 86 10.66 1.81 18.96
CA MET A 86 10.44 3.21 19.31
C MET A 86 9.03 3.46 19.86
N LEU A 87 8.02 2.74 19.37
CA LEU A 87 6.62 2.93 19.80
C LEU A 87 6.45 2.88 21.34
N PRO A 88 7.01 1.89 22.07
CA PRO A 88 6.90 1.88 23.53
C PRO A 88 7.59 3.06 24.23
N LEU A 89 8.61 3.66 23.59
CA LEU A 89 9.29 4.86 24.12
C LEU A 89 8.46 6.14 23.91
N LEU A 90 7.42 6.06 23.09
CA LEU A 90 6.46 7.14 22.81
C LEU A 90 5.10 6.86 23.47
N ASP A 91 5.04 5.93 24.43
CA ASP A 91 3.81 5.47 25.10
C ASP A 91 2.75 4.87 24.14
N GLU A 92 3.22 4.30 23.02
CA GLU A 92 2.38 3.67 22.00
C GLU A 92 2.53 2.14 22.01
N ASP A 93 1.42 1.41 21.91
CA ASP A 93 1.43 -0.05 21.81
C ASP A 93 1.63 -0.49 20.34
N PRO A 94 2.71 -1.23 20.01
CA PRO A 94 2.94 -1.75 18.66
C PRO A 94 1.78 -2.59 18.10
N THR A 95 0.98 -3.24 18.95
CA THR A 95 -0.14 -4.09 18.53
C THR A 95 -1.32 -3.29 17.97
N ASN A 96 -1.39 -1.98 18.27
CA ASN A 96 -2.38 -1.07 17.68
C ASN A 96 -2.11 -0.79 16.18
N TYR A 97 -0.91 -1.14 15.69
CA TYR A 97 -0.47 -0.83 14.33
C TYR A 97 -0.38 -2.08 13.47
N LEU A 98 -1.33 -2.22 12.53
CA LEU A 98 -1.27 -3.26 11.51
C LEU A 98 -0.40 -2.82 10.33
N PHE A 99 0.80 -3.39 10.20
CA PHE A 99 1.71 -3.19 9.07
C PHE A 99 1.43 -4.17 7.93
N ILE A 100 1.08 -3.64 6.75
CA ILE A 100 0.73 -4.41 5.56
C ILE A 100 1.84 -4.32 4.52
N ASN A 101 2.55 -5.43 4.28
CA ASN A 101 3.61 -5.51 3.29
C ASN A 101 3.05 -5.72 1.87
N CYS A 102 2.86 -4.63 1.13
CA CYS A 102 2.25 -4.71 -0.19
C CYS A 102 3.10 -5.51 -1.19
N LYS A 103 4.44 -5.37 -1.14
CA LYS A 103 5.34 -6.06 -2.08
C LYS A 103 5.37 -7.56 -1.82
N ALA A 104 5.43 -7.98 -0.55
CA ALA A 104 5.39 -9.40 -0.20
C ALA A 104 4.07 -10.06 -0.61
N TYR A 105 2.94 -9.36 -0.46
CA TYR A 105 1.65 -9.85 -0.92
C TYR A 105 1.61 -10.06 -2.44
N LEU A 106 2.02 -9.04 -3.21
CA LEU A 106 2.03 -9.11 -4.66
C LEU A 106 2.97 -10.22 -5.18
N ASN A 107 4.10 -10.44 -4.52
CA ASN A 107 5.02 -11.53 -4.88
C ASN A 107 4.46 -12.92 -4.57
N ARG A 108 3.74 -13.09 -3.45
CA ARG A 108 3.17 -14.39 -3.03
C ARG A 108 1.96 -14.79 -3.88
N ASN A 109 1.10 -13.83 -4.20
CA ASN A 109 -0.16 -14.08 -4.90
C ASN A 109 -0.06 -13.88 -6.42
N ASN A 110 1.15 -13.65 -6.95
CA ASN A 110 1.41 -13.64 -8.38
C ASN A 110 2.57 -14.57 -8.80
N PRO A 111 2.50 -15.91 -8.57
CA PRO A 111 3.60 -16.80 -8.95
C PRO A 111 3.73 -17.07 -10.46
N MET A 112 2.84 -16.55 -11.34
CA MET A 112 2.73 -17.06 -12.74
C MET A 112 2.41 -16.08 -13.89
N GLU A 113 2.43 -14.75 -13.75
CA GLU A 113 2.14 -13.84 -14.90
C GLU A 113 3.37 -13.45 -15.76
N VAL A 114 4.27 -14.38 -16.06
CA VAL A 114 5.28 -14.15 -17.13
C VAL A 114 4.67 -14.30 -18.54
N LYS A 115 3.47 -14.89 -18.70
CA LYS A 115 2.88 -15.13 -20.03
C LYS A 115 1.39 -14.80 -20.09
N ALA A 116 1.09 -13.71 -20.79
CA ALA A 116 -0.16 -13.36 -21.49
C ALA A 116 -1.24 -12.53 -20.76
N ARG A 117 -1.43 -11.30 -21.30
CA ARG A 117 -2.54 -10.30 -21.15
C ARG A 117 -2.32 -9.19 -20.09
N PRO A 118 -2.94 -8.01 -20.27
CA PRO A 118 -2.22 -6.71 -20.23
C PRO A 118 -1.78 -6.35 -18.81
N ARG A 119 -0.44 -6.31 -18.64
CA ARG A 119 0.38 -6.18 -17.42
C ARG A 119 -0.05 -5.16 -16.36
N LEU A 120 -0.96 -4.24 -16.66
CA LEU A 120 -1.33 -3.13 -15.77
C LEU A 120 -2.65 -3.37 -15.02
N CYS A 121 -3.67 -3.97 -15.66
CA CYS A 121 -4.93 -4.25 -14.97
C CYS A 121 -4.78 -5.38 -13.94
N GLY A 122 -4.01 -6.42 -14.26
CA GLY A 122 -3.73 -7.52 -13.32
C GLY A 122 -3.03 -7.02 -12.05
N TRP A 123 -1.98 -6.20 -12.22
CA TRP A 123 -1.28 -5.56 -11.10
C TRP A 123 -2.20 -4.70 -10.24
N TYR A 124 -3.03 -3.84 -10.86
CA TYR A 124 -3.98 -3.00 -10.13
C TYR A 124 -4.99 -3.84 -9.34
N ASN A 125 -5.58 -4.84 -10.00
CA ASN A 125 -6.58 -5.71 -9.38
C ASN A 125 -5.98 -6.55 -8.24
N ALA A 126 -4.70 -6.95 -8.33
CA ALA A 126 -4.00 -7.62 -7.24
C ALA A 126 -3.82 -6.71 -6.00
N ILE A 127 -3.61 -5.40 -6.21
CA ILE A 127 -3.61 -4.43 -5.11
C ILE A 127 -5.01 -4.31 -4.50
N GLY A 128 -6.06 -4.31 -5.32
CA GLY A 128 -7.43 -4.33 -4.80
C GLY A 128 -7.75 -5.57 -3.97
N GLN A 129 -7.35 -6.75 -4.43
CA GLN A 129 -7.50 -8.00 -3.68
C GLN A 129 -6.77 -7.96 -2.32
N LEU A 130 -5.58 -7.38 -2.28
CA LEU A 130 -4.87 -7.12 -1.02
C LEU A 130 -5.75 -6.29 -0.06
N VAL A 131 -6.31 -5.18 -0.55
CA VAL A 131 -7.14 -4.29 0.26
C VAL A 131 -8.40 -5.00 0.76
N ASP A 132 -9.09 -5.73 -0.12
CA ASP A 132 -10.27 -6.51 0.25
C ASP A 132 -9.97 -7.53 1.35
N GLN A 133 -8.84 -8.24 1.25
CA GLN A 133 -8.43 -9.19 2.28
C GLN A 133 -8.14 -8.50 3.61
N VAL A 134 -7.47 -7.34 3.58
CA VAL A 134 -7.19 -6.59 4.81
C VAL A 134 -8.49 -6.10 5.44
N GLN A 135 -9.42 -5.54 4.66
CA GLN A 135 -10.68 -5.01 5.18
C GLN A 135 -11.63 -6.08 5.74
N ARG A 136 -11.52 -7.33 5.27
CA ARG A 136 -12.25 -8.48 5.84
C ARG A 136 -11.75 -8.91 7.21
N ASN A 137 -10.48 -8.63 7.53
CA ASN A 137 -9.85 -8.99 8.81
C ASN A 137 -9.89 -7.84 9.85
N LEU A 138 -10.56 -6.73 9.51
CA LEU A 138 -10.88 -5.62 10.42
C LEU A 138 -12.25 -5.81 11.05
#